data_AF-A0A164H8T9-F1
#
_entry.id   AF-A0A164H8T9-F1
#
_cell.length_a   1.000
_cell.length_b   1.000
_cell.length_c   1.000
_cell.angle_alpha   90.00
_cell.angle_beta   90.00
_cell.angle_gamma   90.00
#
_symmetry.space_group_name_H-M   'P 1'
#
loop_
_entity.id
_entity.type
_entity.pdbx_description
1 polymer ?
#
loop_
_entity_poly.entity_id
_entity_poly.type
_entity_poly.pdbx_seq_one_letter_code
_entity_poly.pdbx_strand_id
1 'polypeptide(L)'
;KMLSDRIIQPSNSSWSSPVVLVKKKNGEMRFCIDYRRLNAVTERDGYPLPRIEDVLGHLSGAKYFSSIDLESGFWQMEVAEEHRVKTAFVTPEGLYEFLRLPFGLCGSPPSFQRLMDRVLQGLKWTECLCYMDDILVFGSTFEE
;
A
#
# COMPACT_ATOMS: atom_id res chain seq x y z
N LYS A 1 5.91 17.62 6.22
CA LYS A 1 5.53 16.27 6.70
C LYS A 1 6.23 15.17 5.91
N MET A 2 5.93 14.94 4.63
CA MET A 2 6.57 13.83 3.89
C MET A 2 8.12 13.91 3.82
N LEU A 3 8.69 15.11 3.71
CA LEU A 3 10.15 15.32 3.77
C LEU A 3 10.74 15.04 5.16
N SER A 4 10.10 15.54 6.23
CA SER A 4 10.56 15.33 7.61
C SER A 4 10.50 13.86 8.00
N ASP A 5 9.49 13.15 7.52
CA ASP A 5 9.21 11.76 7.87
C ASP A 5 9.99 10.78 6.96
N ARG A 6 10.87 11.31 6.08
CA ARG A 6 11.69 10.56 5.12
C ARG A 6 10.85 9.63 4.22
N ILE A 7 9.66 10.08 3.84
CA ILE A 7 8.79 9.41 2.86
C ILE A 7 9.23 9.78 1.43
N ILE A 8 9.67 11.02 1.24
CA ILE A 8 10.16 11.57 -0.03
C ILE A 8 11.49 12.29 0.17
N GLN A 9 12.19 12.53 -0.93
CA GLN A 9 13.37 13.38 -1.00
C GLN A 9 13.35 14.25 -2.27
N PRO A 10 14.11 15.36 -2.32
CA PRO A 10 14.34 16.09 -3.57
C PRO A 10 14.91 15.17 -4.65
N SER A 11 14.49 15.35 -5.90
CA SER A 11 14.91 14.51 -7.02
C SER A 11 15.49 15.34 -8.16
N ASN A 12 16.42 14.74 -8.90
CA ASN A 12 16.92 15.22 -10.20
C ASN A 12 16.51 14.26 -11.32
N SER A 13 15.48 13.45 -11.10
CA SER A 13 15.01 12.45 -12.07
C SER A 13 14.52 13.08 -13.37
N SER A 14 14.74 12.38 -14.48
CA SER A 14 14.11 12.70 -15.77
C SER A 14 12.62 12.35 -15.81
N TRP A 15 12.14 11.56 -14.84
CA TRP A 15 10.72 11.23 -14.69
C TRP A 15 9.99 12.36 -13.95
N SER A 16 8.72 12.57 -14.30
CA SER A 16 7.88 13.55 -13.62
C SER A 16 6.41 13.19 -13.78
N SER A 17 5.78 12.85 -12.67
CA SER A 17 4.33 12.62 -12.59
C SER A 17 3.64 13.81 -11.90
N PRO A 18 2.50 14.30 -12.39
CA PRO A 18 1.84 15.44 -11.77
C PRO A 18 1.12 15.04 -10.48
N VAL A 19 1.03 15.99 -9.55
CA VAL A 19 0.18 15.87 -8.35
C VAL A 19 -1.27 16.19 -8.69
N VAL A 20 -2.19 15.41 -8.12
CA VAL A 20 -3.63 15.64 -8.14
C VAL A 20 -4.13 15.73 -6.70
N LEU A 21 -4.79 16.83 -6.36
CA LEU A 21 -5.42 16.99 -5.06
C LEU A 21 -6.90 16.60 -5.13
N VAL A 22 -7.30 15.63 -4.32
CA VAL A 22 -8.67 15.10 -4.32
C VAL A 22 -9.34 15.40 -2.99
N LYS A 23 -10.53 16.02 -3.00
CA LYS A 23 -11.32 16.22 -1.78
C LYS A 23 -11.90 14.91 -1.30
N LYS A 24 -11.63 14.53 -0.05
CA LYS A 24 -12.35 13.48 0.67
C LYS A 24 -13.77 13.96 1.03
N LYS A 25 -14.66 13.02 1.34
CA LYS A 25 -16.04 13.31 1.80
C LYS A 25 -16.08 14.18 3.07
N ASN A 26 -15.09 14.05 3.94
CA ASN A 26 -14.94 14.84 5.17
C ASN A 26 -14.35 16.25 4.93
N GLY A 27 -14.07 16.63 3.68
CA GLY A 27 -13.51 17.94 3.32
C GLY A 27 -11.98 18.02 3.30
N GLU A 28 -11.26 17.00 3.80
CA GLU A 28 -9.80 16.95 3.74
C GLU A 28 -9.29 16.77 2.31
N MET A 29 -8.11 17.35 2.01
CA MET A 29 -7.44 17.13 0.73
C MET A 29 -6.56 15.88 0.80
N ARG A 30 -6.70 14.99 -0.19
CA ARG A 30 -5.81 13.86 -0.42
C ARG A 30 -4.79 14.23 -1.49
N PHE A 31 -3.52 14.09 -1.13
CA PHE A 31 -2.39 14.28 -2.03
C PHE A 31 -2.16 12.99 -2.83
N CYS A 32 -2.53 12.99 -4.11
CA CYS A 32 -2.37 11.84 -5.01
C CYS A 32 -1.35 12.17 -6.09
N ILE A 33 -0.58 11.17 -6.54
CA ILE A 33 0.26 11.29 -7.73
C ILE A 33 -0.39 10.55 -8.89
N ASP A 34 -0.46 11.19 -10.05
CA ASP A 34 -0.99 10.56 -11.26
C ASP A 34 0.07 9.71 -11.96
N TYR A 35 0.19 8.46 -11.51
CA TYR A 35 1.09 7.47 -12.11
C TYR A 35 0.50 6.74 -13.33
N ARG A 36 -0.61 7.19 -13.93
CA ARG A 36 -1.25 6.45 -15.04
C ARG A 36 -0.28 6.15 -16.19
N ARG A 37 0.57 7.10 -16.56
CA ARG A 37 1.58 6.92 -17.62
C ARG A 37 2.68 5.94 -17.22
N LEU A 38 3.16 6.05 -15.99
CA LEU A 38 4.18 5.13 -15.45
C LEU A 38 3.63 3.71 -15.36
N ASN A 39 2.41 3.53 -14.86
CA ASN A 39 1.74 2.24 -14.78
C ASN A 39 1.50 1.59 -16.15
N ALA A 40 1.36 2.38 -17.23
CA ALA A 40 1.17 1.85 -18.57
C ALA A 40 2.44 1.20 -19.16
N VAL A 41 3.62 1.62 -18.69
CA VAL A 41 4.93 1.10 -19.13
C VAL A 41 5.59 0.19 -18.10
N THR A 42 4.97 0.03 -16.94
CA THR A 42 5.47 -0.82 -15.86
C THR A 42 4.96 -2.25 -16.07
N GLU A 43 5.86 -3.22 -15.97
CA GLU A 43 5.49 -4.63 -15.96
C GLU A 43 4.61 -4.92 -14.75
N ARG A 44 3.45 -5.54 -14.99
CA ARG A 44 2.48 -5.80 -13.92
C ARG A 44 2.93 -6.99 -13.10
N ASP A 45 3.07 -6.80 -11.80
CA ASP A 45 3.28 -7.89 -10.86
C ASP A 45 1.97 -8.67 -10.68
N GLY A 46 2.00 -9.95 -11.06
CA GLY A 46 0.87 -10.89 -10.97
C GLY A 46 0.73 -11.57 -9.61
N TYR A 47 1.38 -11.05 -8.54
CA TYR A 47 1.26 -11.63 -7.21
C TYR A 47 -0.23 -11.77 -6.80
N PRO A 48 -0.65 -12.96 -6.32
CA PRO A 48 -2.05 -13.19 -6.02
C PRO A 48 -2.49 -12.37 -4.82
N LEU A 49 -3.54 -11.57 -5.01
CA LEU A 49 -4.30 -11.01 -3.90
C LEU A 49 -5.33 -12.05 -3.43
N PRO A 50 -5.61 -12.15 -2.12
CA PRO A 50 -6.67 -13.02 -1.60
C PRO A 50 -8.00 -12.75 -2.30
N ARG A 51 -8.67 -13.80 -2.77
CA ARG A 51 -10.03 -13.66 -3.29
C ARG A 51 -11.00 -13.58 -2.12
N ILE A 52 -12.03 -12.75 -2.27
CA ILE A 52 -13.07 -12.57 -1.25
C ILE A 52 -13.74 -13.91 -0.92
N GLU A 53 -13.96 -14.78 -1.91
CA GLU A 53 -14.55 -16.11 -1.71
C GLU A 53 -13.68 -17.00 -0.80
N ASP A 54 -12.37 -17.02 -1.04
CA ASP A 54 -11.41 -17.77 -0.21
C ASP A 54 -11.41 -17.23 1.22
N VAL A 55 -11.43 -15.90 1.37
CA VAL A 55 -11.51 -15.21 2.66
C VAL A 55 -12.77 -15.63 3.42
N LEU A 56 -13.95 -15.57 2.79
CA LEU A 56 -15.22 -15.94 3.45
C LEU A 56 -15.28 -17.41 3.86
N GLY A 57 -14.66 -18.31 3.09
CA GLY A 57 -14.58 -19.73 3.43
C GLY A 57 -13.84 -19.97 4.75
N HIS A 58 -12.73 -19.27 4.98
CA HIS A 58 -11.92 -19.42 6.20
C HIS A 58 -12.52 -18.75 7.43
N LEU A 59 -13.41 -17.77 7.25
CA LEU A 59 -14.13 -17.12 8.35
C LEU A 59 -15.32 -17.96 8.86
N SER A 60 -15.63 -19.08 8.22
CA SER A 60 -16.78 -19.91 8.61
C SER A 60 -16.58 -20.50 10.01
N GLY A 61 -17.56 -20.30 10.89
CA GLY A 61 -17.51 -20.77 12.28
C GLY A 61 -16.81 -19.81 13.24
N ALA A 62 -16.16 -18.76 12.76
CA ALA A 62 -15.69 -17.67 13.60
C ALA A 62 -16.88 -16.87 14.15
N LYS A 63 -16.80 -16.50 15.42
CA LYS A 63 -17.82 -15.71 16.12
C LYS A 63 -17.32 -14.33 16.51
N TYR A 64 -16.00 -14.20 16.66
CA TYR A 64 -15.33 -12.98 17.07
C TYR A 64 -14.38 -12.56 15.96
N PHE A 65 -14.35 -11.25 15.71
CA PHE A 65 -13.55 -10.63 14.67
C PHE A 65 -12.93 -9.36 15.23
N SER A 66 -11.66 -9.14 14.92
CA SER A 66 -10.95 -7.90 15.22
C SER A 66 -10.26 -7.41 13.95
N SER A 67 -10.37 -6.11 13.67
CA SER A 67 -9.75 -5.50 12.49
C SER A 67 -8.62 -4.60 12.93
N ILE A 68 -7.47 -4.75 12.27
CA ILE A 68 -6.29 -3.91 12.45
C ILE A 68 -6.05 -3.21 11.11
N ASP A 69 -6.08 -1.88 11.14
CA ASP A 69 -5.72 -1.01 10.01
C ASP A 69 -4.30 -0.50 10.22
N LEU A 70 -3.42 -0.70 9.23
CA LEU A 70 -2.05 -0.20 9.29
C LEU A 70 -2.01 1.28 8.93
N GLU A 71 -1.59 2.12 9.88
CA GLU A 71 -1.44 3.56 9.61
C GLU A 71 -0.46 3.79 8.45
N SER A 72 -1.00 4.34 7.35
CA SER A 72 -0.25 4.59 6.11
C SER A 72 0.59 3.38 5.67
N GLY A 73 0.01 2.17 5.69
CA GLY A 73 0.71 0.89 5.53
C GLY A 73 1.75 0.87 4.41
N PHE A 74 1.41 1.31 3.19
CA PHE A 74 2.37 1.39 2.09
C PHE A 74 3.63 2.22 2.41
N TRP A 75 3.52 3.32 3.15
CA TRP A 75 4.67 4.14 3.51
C TRP A 75 5.64 3.46 4.51
N GLN A 76 5.30 2.28 5.03
CA GLN A 76 6.19 1.48 5.86
C GLN A 76 7.17 0.65 5.00
N MET A 77 6.83 0.37 3.73
CA MET A 77 7.69 -0.36 2.80
C MET A 77 8.62 0.59 2.02
N GLU A 78 9.88 0.24 1.85
CA GLU A 78 10.84 1.04 1.06
C GLU A 78 10.72 0.75 -0.44
N VAL A 79 10.96 1.79 -1.24
CA VAL A 79 11.19 1.64 -2.68
C VAL A 79 12.65 1.33 -2.90
N ALA A 80 12.92 0.28 -3.69
CA ALA A 80 14.26 -0.08 -4.14
C ALA A 80 14.95 1.14 -4.78
N GLU A 81 16.23 1.36 -4.45
CA GLU A 81 16.94 2.61 -4.75
C GLU A 81 16.94 2.92 -6.25
N GLU A 82 17.16 1.91 -7.09
CA GLU A 82 17.14 2.00 -8.55
C GLU A 82 15.75 2.32 -9.15
N HIS A 83 14.69 2.23 -8.36
CA HIS A 83 13.32 2.50 -8.79
C HIS A 83 12.76 3.81 -8.25
N ARG A 84 13.40 4.42 -7.25
CA ARG A 84 12.96 5.70 -6.65
C ARG A 84 12.80 6.79 -7.71
N VAL A 85 13.75 6.91 -8.63
CA VAL A 85 13.72 7.90 -9.72
C VAL A 85 12.43 7.83 -10.56
N LYS A 86 11.84 6.65 -10.74
CA LYS A 86 10.59 6.49 -11.51
C LYS A 86 9.38 7.06 -10.78
N THR A 87 9.43 7.10 -9.45
CA THR A 87 8.37 7.65 -8.58
C THR A 87 8.42 9.18 -8.49
N ALA A 88 9.27 9.84 -9.28
CA ALA A 88 9.41 11.28 -9.23
C ALA A 88 8.09 11.99 -9.60
N PHE A 89 7.75 13.01 -8.82
CA PHE A 89 6.57 13.85 -9.00
C PHE A 89 6.92 15.32 -8.81
N VAL A 90 6.17 16.17 -9.52
CA VAL A 90 6.41 17.61 -9.55
C VAL A 90 5.34 18.36 -8.76
N THR A 91 5.79 19.32 -7.95
CA THR A 91 4.95 20.33 -7.29
C THR A 91 5.39 21.73 -7.76
N PRO A 92 4.62 22.79 -7.45
CA PRO A 92 5.06 24.16 -7.68
C PRO A 92 6.38 24.51 -6.97
N GLU A 93 6.77 23.76 -5.94
CA GLU A 93 7.97 24.00 -5.13
C GLU A 93 9.19 23.21 -5.60
N GLY A 94 9.02 22.20 -6.47
CA GLY A 94 10.13 21.42 -7.00
C GLY A 94 9.79 19.99 -7.40
N LEU A 95 10.83 19.23 -7.69
CA LEU A 95 10.76 17.81 -8.04
C LEU A 95 11.18 16.95 -6.84
N TYR A 96 10.38 15.94 -6.55
CA TYR A 96 10.59 15.02 -5.43
C TYR A 96 10.40 13.58 -5.88
N GLU A 97 11.01 12.64 -5.20
CA GLU A 97 10.82 11.20 -5.41
C GLU A 97 10.57 10.48 -4.10
N PHE A 98 9.93 9.31 -4.17
CA PHE A 98 9.60 8.53 -2.99
C PHE A 98 10.74 7.62 -2.54
N LEU A 99 10.99 7.63 -1.23
CA LEU A 99 11.79 6.65 -0.51
C LEU A 99 10.95 5.46 -0.04
N ARG A 100 9.67 5.72 0.25
CA ARG A 100 8.69 4.74 0.72
C ARG A 100 7.61 4.50 -0.32
N LEU A 101 7.02 3.31 -0.35
CA LEU A 101 6.13 2.86 -1.41
C LEU A 101 4.92 3.80 -1.56
N PRO A 102 4.77 4.51 -2.70
CA PRO A 102 3.67 5.46 -2.86
C PRO A 102 2.36 4.78 -3.24
N PHE A 103 1.25 5.44 -2.93
CA PHE A 103 -0.05 5.11 -3.50
C PHE A 103 -0.07 5.39 -5.01
N GLY A 104 -0.87 4.62 -5.74
CA GLY A 104 -1.15 4.85 -7.16
C GLY A 104 -0.25 4.10 -8.15
N LEU A 105 0.87 3.51 -7.71
CA LEU A 105 1.63 2.59 -8.55
C LEU A 105 0.92 1.24 -8.65
N CYS A 106 0.92 0.64 -9.85
CA CYS A 106 0.36 -0.70 -10.04
C CYS A 106 1.13 -1.80 -9.29
N GLY A 107 2.41 -1.56 -8.98
CA GLY A 107 3.24 -2.49 -8.21
C GLY A 107 3.08 -2.37 -6.69
N SER A 108 2.43 -1.32 -6.16
CA SER A 108 2.36 -1.12 -4.71
C SER A 108 1.52 -2.20 -4.00
N PRO A 109 0.26 -2.47 -4.41
CA PRO A 109 -0.55 -3.52 -3.79
C PRO A 109 0.10 -4.91 -3.76
N PRO A 110 0.60 -5.47 -4.88
CA PRO A 110 1.19 -6.81 -4.86
C PRO A 110 2.50 -6.88 -4.07
N SER A 111 3.32 -5.81 -4.11
CA SER A 111 4.55 -5.74 -3.31
C SER A 111 4.25 -5.77 -1.82
N PHE A 112 3.25 -4.98 -1.38
CA PHE A 112 2.85 -4.92 0.02
C PHE A 112 2.19 -6.22 0.48
N GLN A 113 1.30 -6.80 -0.34
CA GLN A 113 0.69 -8.10 -0.02
C GLN A 113 1.75 -9.19 0.17
N ARG A 114 2.78 -9.23 -0.70
CA ARG A 114 3.88 -10.19 -0.58
C ARG A 114 4.68 -10.01 0.71
N LEU A 115 4.87 -8.76 1.16
CA LEU A 115 5.47 -8.47 2.45
C LEU A 115 4.60 -9.02 3.59
N MET A 116 3.32 -8.68 3.60
CA MET A 116 2.40 -9.11 4.66
C MET A 116 2.22 -10.62 4.73
N ASP A 117 2.23 -11.31 3.59
CA ASP A 117 2.20 -12.77 3.53
C ASP A 117 3.41 -13.42 4.21
N ARG A 118 4.57 -12.75 4.17
CA ARG A 118 5.77 -13.20 4.90
C ARG A 118 5.69 -12.86 6.39
N VAL A 119 5.18 -11.68 6.73
CA VAL A 119 5.03 -11.24 8.13
C VAL A 119 4.05 -12.13 8.89
N LEU A 120 2.94 -12.49 8.25
CA LEU A 120 1.86 -13.30 8.84
C LEU A 120 1.99 -14.79 8.50
N GLN A 121 3.18 -15.22 8.07
CA GLN A 121 3.42 -16.61 7.72
C GLN A 121 3.12 -17.52 8.92
N GLY A 122 2.28 -18.53 8.71
CA GLY A 122 1.83 -19.47 9.75
C GLY A 122 0.57 -19.05 10.50
N LEU A 123 0.18 -17.77 10.44
CA LEU A 123 -1.08 -17.26 11.01
C LEU A 123 -2.14 -17.00 9.94
N LYS A 124 -1.68 -16.68 8.72
CA LYS A 124 -2.56 -16.40 7.59
C LYS A 124 -3.40 -17.64 7.26
N TRP A 125 -4.71 -17.43 7.11
CA TRP A 125 -5.74 -18.45 6.85
C TRP A 125 -6.18 -19.29 8.06
N THR A 126 -5.49 -19.22 9.19
CA THR A 126 -5.87 -19.94 10.41
C THR A 126 -6.43 -19.01 11.47
N GLU A 127 -5.73 -17.91 11.74
CA GLU A 127 -6.05 -16.96 12.81
C GLU A 127 -6.28 -15.55 12.26
N CYS A 128 -5.69 -15.23 11.11
CA CYS A 128 -5.87 -13.95 10.47
C CYS A 128 -5.92 -14.02 8.95
N LEU A 129 -6.54 -13.00 8.36
CA LEU A 129 -6.53 -12.72 6.94
C LEU A 129 -5.92 -11.34 6.75
N CYS A 130 -5.14 -11.17 5.70
CA CYS A 130 -4.55 -9.88 5.36
C CYS A 130 -4.84 -9.55 3.92
N TYR A 131 -5.39 -8.36 3.71
CA TYR A 131 -5.64 -7.77 2.42
C TYR A 131 -4.98 -6.39 2.39
N MET A 132 -3.81 -6.30 1.76
CA MET A 132 -2.96 -5.10 1.77
C MET A 132 -2.75 -4.55 3.20
N ASP A 133 -3.28 -3.37 3.51
CA ASP A 133 -3.10 -2.65 4.77
C ASP A 133 -4.10 -3.10 5.86
N ASP A 134 -5.11 -3.90 5.50
CA ASP A 134 -6.15 -4.40 6.41
C ASP A 134 -5.81 -5.82 6.88
N ILE A 135 -5.76 -6.02 8.20
CA ILE A 135 -5.64 -7.35 8.82
C ILE A 135 -6.91 -7.65 9.61
N LEU A 136 -7.56 -8.76 9.27
CA LEU A 136 -8.71 -9.29 9.99
C LEU A 136 -8.27 -10.50 10.81
N VAL A 137 -8.32 -10.39 12.13
CA VAL A 137 -8.12 -11.50 13.06
C VAL A 137 -9.49 -12.09 13.41
N PHE A 138 -9.58 -13.42 13.51
CA PHE A 138 -10.84 -14.10 13.75
C PHE A 138 -10.68 -15.33 14.65
N GLY A 139 -11.72 -15.61 15.45
CA GLY A 139 -11.72 -16.70 16.43
C GLY A 139 -13.12 -17.23 16.76
N SER A 140 -13.18 -18.43 17.34
CA SER A 140 -14.45 -19.07 17.74
C SER A 140 -14.89 -18.70 19.16
N THR A 141 -13.95 -18.30 20.02
CA THR A 141 -14.17 -17.79 21.38
C THR A 141 -13.62 -16.36 21.53
N PHE A 142 -13.86 -15.70 22.66
CA PHE A 142 -13.36 -14.33 22.89
C PHE A 142 -11.94 -14.32 23.46
N GLU A 143 -11.57 -15.40 24.15
CA GLU A 143 -10.26 -15.59 24.77
C GLU A 143 -9.15 -15.97 23.77
N GLU A 144 -9.53 -16.62 22.66
CA GLU A 144 -8.70 -16.82 21.46
C GLU A 144 -8.56 -15.51 20.67
#